data_AF-A0A642C1B4-F1
#
_entry.id   AF-A0A642C1B4-F1
#
_cell.length_a   1.000
_cell.length_b   1.000
_cell.length_c   1.000
_cell.angle_alpha   90.00
_cell.angle_beta   90.00
_cell.angle_gamma   90.00
#
_symmetry.space_group_name_H-M   'P 1'
#
loop_
_entity.id
_entity.type
_entity.pdbx_description
1 polymer ?
#
loop_
_entity_poly.entity_id
_entity_poly.type
_entity_poly.pdbx_seq_one_letter_code
_entity_poly.pdbx_strand_id
1 'polypeptide(L)'
;MKKYFILSVLLLVSGFFASCNYLNIDDYFEDTFQEDSIYANKRNIERYFNGAAALLPVVDKIWEYGNTPGVTGSDEAVSCGDWNGMVVIQFSGTKLMNNEITSSSMGGWTWDFNIWPKCYKVIRKVNTILPHIDGVRDMNSFERMEFRAKCRFLRAYAYYLILQQNGPMILLGDEIVSNNEEAEYYARTRNTYDECVDYICSEFDEAAKNLPDATTSMDQYIPTEG
;
A
#
# COMPACT_ATOMS: atom_id res chain seq x y z
N MET A 1 40.25 5.06 -62.37
CA MET A 1 38.80 4.88 -62.14
C MET A 1 38.50 3.96 -60.95
N LYS A 2 39.08 2.75 -60.83
CA LYS A 2 38.84 1.82 -59.71
C LYS A 2 39.15 2.39 -58.30
N LYS A 3 40.21 3.20 -58.15
CA LYS A 3 40.58 3.81 -56.85
C LYS A 3 39.55 4.83 -56.33
N TYR A 4 38.93 5.61 -57.23
CA TYR A 4 37.89 6.58 -56.86
C TYR A 4 36.55 5.89 -56.54
N PHE A 5 36.27 4.75 -57.19
CA PHE A 5 35.10 3.93 -56.90
C PHE A 5 35.18 3.27 -55.51
N ILE A 6 36.37 2.80 -55.11
CA ILE A 6 36.59 2.24 -53.77
C ILE A 6 36.45 3.32 -52.68
N LEU A 7 36.96 4.53 -52.92
CA LEU A 7 36.79 5.66 -51.99
C LEU A 7 35.33 6.08 -51.85
N SER A 8 34.55 6.11 -52.94
CA SER A 8 33.12 6.44 -52.88
C SER A 8 32.29 5.39 -52.16
N VAL A 9 32.65 4.10 -52.26
CA VAL A 9 31.98 3.02 -51.54
C VAL A 9 32.30 3.07 -50.04
N LEU A 10 33.55 3.35 -49.66
CA LEU A 10 33.93 3.51 -48.25
C LEU A 10 33.22 4.69 -47.56
N LEU A 11 33.03 5.79 -48.28
CA LEU A 11 32.33 6.98 -47.78
C LEU A 11 30.79 6.76 -47.67
N LEU A 12 30.23 5.90 -48.50
CA LEU A 12 28.84 5.45 -48.42
C LEU A 12 28.61 4.47 -47.26
N VAL A 13 29.57 3.56 -46.99
CA VAL A 13 29.49 2.59 -45.89
C VAL A 13 29.65 3.27 -44.53
N SER A 14 30.46 4.33 -44.42
CA SER A 14 30.54 5.13 -43.18
C SER A 14 29.25 5.85 -42.81
N GLY A 15 28.35 6.10 -43.78
CA GLY A 15 27.04 6.70 -43.53
C GLY A 15 26.02 5.75 -42.88
N PHE A 16 26.25 4.44 -42.91
CA PHE A 16 25.37 3.43 -42.30
C PHE A 16 25.67 3.15 -40.82
N PHE A 17 26.76 3.70 -40.27
CA PHE A 17 27.09 3.60 -38.84
C PHE A 17 26.66 4.83 -38.04
N ALA A 18 25.84 5.72 -38.62
CA ALA A 18 25.08 6.69 -37.84
C ALA A 18 24.01 5.93 -37.04
N SER A 19 24.44 5.35 -35.91
CA SER A 19 23.56 4.76 -34.91
C SER A 19 22.63 5.87 -34.42
N CYS A 20 21.43 5.95 -35.00
CA CYS A 20 20.32 6.63 -34.36
C CYS A 20 20.14 6.01 -32.97
N ASN A 21 19.76 6.85 -32.02
CA ASN A 21 19.60 6.70 -30.56
C ASN A 21 18.72 5.50 -30.11
N TYR A 22 18.84 4.32 -30.73
CA TYR A 22 17.97 3.15 -30.57
C TYR A 22 18.24 2.37 -29.28
N LEU A 23 19.44 2.53 -28.70
CA LEU A 23 19.80 2.06 -27.36
C LEU A 23 19.69 3.15 -26.30
N ASN A 24 19.21 4.34 -26.66
CA ASN A 24 19.00 5.38 -25.69
C ASN A 24 17.64 5.15 -25.02
N ILE A 25 17.73 4.79 -23.74
CA ILE A 25 16.60 4.46 -22.87
C ILE A 25 16.25 5.69 -22.01
N ASP A 26 16.96 6.81 -22.16
CA ASP A 26 16.76 8.02 -21.35
C ASP A 26 15.30 8.50 -21.44
N ASP A 27 14.71 8.51 -22.65
CA ASP A 27 13.30 8.83 -22.88
C ASP A 27 12.33 7.91 -22.10
N TYR A 28 12.69 6.63 -21.90
CA TYR A 28 11.86 5.66 -21.17
C TYR A 28 11.83 5.94 -19.66
N PHE A 29 12.93 6.48 -19.11
CA PHE A 29 13.03 6.85 -17.71
C PHE A 29 12.44 8.25 -17.44
N GLU A 30 12.46 9.16 -18.41
CA GLU A 30 11.82 10.48 -18.30
C GLU A 30 10.29 10.40 -18.24
N ASP A 31 9.67 9.47 -18.98
CA ASP A 31 8.21 9.24 -18.94
C ASP A 31 7.72 8.57 -17.64
N THR A 32 8.64 8.01 -16.84
CA THR A 32 8.32 7.37 -15.57
C THR A 32 8.46 8.36 -14.41
N PHE A 33 7.42 8.49 -13.59
CA PHE A 33 7.48 9.35 -12.41
C PHE A 33 8.54 8.84 -11.42
N GLN A 34 9.63 9.60 -11.30
CA GLN A 34 10.78 9.27 -10.45
C GLN A 34 10.39 9.26 -8.97
N GLU A 35 10.97 8.34 -8.18
CA GLU A 35 10.66 8.22 -6.76
C GLU A 35 10.98 9.50 -5.97
N ASP A 36 12.11 10.15 -6.26
CA ASP A 36 12.50 11.41 -5.62
C ASP A 36 11.50 12.54 -5.87
N SER A 37 10.77 12.48 -6.99
CA SER A 37 9.74 13.48 -7.32
C SER A 37 8.51 13.37 -6.41
N ILE A 38 8.31 12.25 -5.71
CA ILE A 38 7.26 12.07 -4.71
C ILE A 38 7.47 13.06 -3.56
N TYR A 39 8.71 13.26 -3.13
CA TYR A 39 9.06 14.07 -1.98
C TYR A 39 9.37 15.53 -2.34
N ALA A 40 9.23 15.91 -3.61
CA ALA A 40 9.60 17.24 -4.10
C ALA A 40 8.71 18.37 -3.54
N ASN A 41 7.41 18.11 -3.32
CA ASN A 41 6.45 19.11 -2.84
C ASN A 41 5.36 18.46 -1.98
N LYS A 42 4.66 19.29 -1.19
CA LYS A 42 3.54 18.88 -0.33
C LYS A 42 2.45 18.08 -1.08
N ARG A 43 2.09 18.51 -2.29
CA ARG A 43 1.02 17.87 -3.07
C ARG A 43 1.36 16.44 -3.49
N ASN A 44 2.61 16.17 -3.86
CA ASN A 44 3.05 14.87 -4.36
C ASN A 44 3.12 13.85 -3.21
N ILE A 45 3.64 14.26 -2.06
CA ILE A 45 3.71 13.37 -0.88
C ILE A 45 2.31 13.07 -0.34
N GLU A 46 1.40 14.04 -0.34
CA GLU A 46 -0.01 13.82 0.02
C GLU A 46 -0.71 12.84 -0.92
N ARG A 47 -0.45 12.93 -2.23
CA ARG A 47 -0.97 11.95 -3.21
C ARG A 47 -0.43 10.55 -2.96
N TYR A 48 0.84 10.43 -2.62
CA TYR A 48 1.45 9.15 -2.29
C TYR A 48 0.88 8.54 -1.01
N PHE A 49 0.68 9.37 0.03
CA PHE A 49 -0.01 8.99 1.27
C PHE A 49 -1.45 8.55 1.01
N ASN A 50 -2.23 9.32 0.23
CA ASN A 50 -3.60 8.95 -0.14
C ASN A 50 -3.65 7.65 -0.94
N GLY A 51 -2.65 7.41 -1.81
CA GLY A 51 -2.49 6.14 -2.52
C GLY A 51 -2.16 4.97 -1.59
N ALA A 52 -1.47 5.21 -0.46
CA ALA A 52 -1.28 4.21 0.58
C ALA A 52 -2.61 3.93 1.31
N ALA A 53 -3.31 4.98 1.74
CA ALA A 53 -4.60 4.85 2.42
C ALA A 53 -5.65 4.12 1.57
N ALA A 54 -5.67 4.35 0.25
CA ALA A 54 -6.58 3.69 -0.68
C ALA A 54 -6.38 2.16 -0.82
N LEU A 55 -5.24 1.62 -0.35
CA LEU A 55 -5.00 0.17 -0.34
C LEU A 55 -5.62 -0.53 0.87
N LEU A 56 -6.00 0.23 1.91
CA LEU A 56 -6.63 -0.36 3.08
C LEU A 56 -7.94 -1.08 2.71
N PRO A 57 -8.28 -2.17 3.42
CA PRO A 57 -9.58 -2.80 3.27
C PRO A 57 -10.68 -1.81 3.64
N VAL A 58 -11.78 -1.92 2.91
CA VAL A 58 -12.91 -1.01 3.00
C VAL A 58 -13.88 -1.58 4.04
N VAL A 59 -13.81 -1.07 5.27
CA VAL A 59 -14.43 -1.69 6.47
C VAL A 59 -15.94 -1.51 6.54
N ASP A 60 -16.50 -0.53 5.84
CA ASP A 60 -17.94 -0.25 5.73
C ASP A 60 -18.68 -1.26 4.82
N LYS A 61 -17.94 -2.07 4.06
CA LYS A 61 -18.50 -3.18 3.28
C LYS A 61 -18.82 -4.39 4.18
N ILE A 62 -19.84 -4.24 5.01
CA ILE A 62 -20.26 -5.29 5.96
C ILE A 62 -21.15 -6.38 5.34
N TRP A 63 -21.78 -6.08 4.20
CA TRP A 63 -22.73 -6.99 3.53
C TRP A 63 -22.06 -7.71 2.36
N GLU A 64 -21.77 -6.98 1.28
CA GLU A 64 -21.17 -7.52 0.05
C GLU A 64 -19.72 -7.05 -0.13
N TYR A 65 -18.89 -7.88 -0.75
CA TYR A 65 -17.47 -7.58 -1.02
C TYR A 65 -16.68 -7.21 0.24
N GLY A 66 -17.08 -7.78 1.37
CA GLY A 66 -16.46 -7.52 2.65
C GLY A 66 -15.06 -8.12 2.74
N ASN A 67 -14.21 -7.43 3.50
CA ASN A 67 -12.88 -7.89 3.84
C ASN A 67 -12.81 -8.61 5.18
N THR A 68 -13.93 -8.69 5.91
CA THR A 68 -14.03 -9.37 7.21
C THR A 68 -15.29 -10.24 7.25
N PRO A 69 -15.32 -11.33 8.04
CA PRO A 69 -16.50 -12.18 8.15
C PRO A 69 -17.76 -11.42 8.58
N GLY A 70 -17.63 -10.31 9.31
CA GLY A 70 -18.76 -9.46 9.68
C GLY A 70 -19.86 -10.19 10.48
N VAL A 71 -21.07 -9.64 10.47
CA VAL A 71 -22.22 -10.12 11.28
C VAL A 71 -22.72 -11.49 10.82
N THR A 72 -22.52 -11.85 9.55
CA THR A 72 -22.95 -13.15 8.99
C THR A 72 -21.93 -14.26 9.21
N GLY A 73 -20.76 -13.94 9.79
CA GLY A 73 -19.80 -14.90 10.32
C GLY A 73 -20.00 -15.19 11.82
N SER A 74 -21.01 -14.59 12.46
CA SER A 74 -21.40 -14.87 13.85
C SER A 74 -22.81 -15.48 13.91
N ASP A 75 -23.32 -15.72 15.13
CA ASP A 75 -24.67 -16.22 15.40
C ASP A 75 -25.76 -15.13 15.32
N GLU A 76 -25.38 -13.87 15.06
CA GLU A 76 -26.29 -12.72 15.03
C GLU A 76 -27.11 -12.63 13.74
N ALA A 77 -26.59 -13.13 12.61
CA ALA A 77 -27.29 -13.10 11.34
C ALA A 77 -26.98 -14.31 10.47
N VAL A 78 -28.01 -14.84 9.80
CA VAL A 78 -27.89 -15.94 8.85
C VAL A 78 -28.37 -15.45 7.49
N SER A 79 -27.55 -15.62 6.44
CA SER A 79 -27.98 -15.32 5.07
C SER A 79 -28.97 -16.36 4.57
N CYS A 80 -29.98 -15.96 3.82
CA CYS A 80 -31.03 -16.85 3.28
C CYS A 80 -30.60 -17.75 2.10
N GLY A 81 -29.29 -17.91 1.85
CA GLY A 81 -28.77 -18.76 0.78
C GLY A 81 -29.02 -18.19 -0.63
N ASP A 82 -28.78 -19.03 -1.64
CA ASP A 82 -28.79 -18.60 -3.04
C ASP A 82 -30.23 -18.29 -3.53
N TRP A 83 -30.38 -17.20 -4.28
CA TRP A 83 -31.64 -16.92 -4.98
C TRP A 83 -31.74 -17.80 -6.22
N ASN A 84 -32.56 -18.86 -6.14
CA ASN A 84 -32.89 -19.77 -7.25
C ASN A 84 -31.67 -20.38 -7.98
N GLY A 85 -30.54 -20.58 -7.29
CA GLY A 85 -29.33 -21.20 -7.87
C GLY A 85 -28.66 -20.40 -9.00
N MET A 86 -29.04 -19.14 -9.20
CA MET A 86 -28.57 -18.31 -10.32
C MET A 86 -27.68 -17.14 -9.85
N VAL A 87 -27.91 -16.63 -8.64
CA VAL A 87 -27.06 -15.61 -8.01
C VAL A 87 -26.81 -16.03 -6.57
N VAL A 88 -25.54 -16.28 -6.27
CA VAL A 88 -25.03 -16.50 -4.93
C VAL A 88 -25.01 -15.14 -4.22
N ILE A 89 -26.12 -14.74 -3.60
CA ILE A 89 -26.15 -13.62 -2.64
C ILE A 89 -25.67 -14.16 -1.29
N GLN A 90 -24.44 -14.67 -1.27
CA GLN A 90 -23.79 -15.01 -0.02
C GLN A 90 -23.01 -13.80 0.46
N PHE A 91 -23.47 -13.24 1.58
CA PHE A 91 -22.67 -12.30 2.34
C PHE A 91 -21.33 -12.96 2.68
N SER A 92 -20.26 -12.16 2.69
CA SER A 92 -18.91 -12.68 2.78
C SER A 92 -18.73 -13.54 4.05
N GLY A 93 -19.40 -13.22 5.15
CA GLY A 93 -19.38 -14.00 6.40
C GLY A 93 -19.94 -15.41 6.30
N THR A 94 -21.01 -15.63 5.54
CA THR A 94 -21.60 -16.97 5.36
C THR A 94 -20.60 -17.95 4.74
N LYS A 95 -19.64 -17.44 3.96
CA LYS A 95 -18.57 -18.26 3.36
C LYS A 95 -17.67 -18.91 4.41
N LEU A 96 -17.51 -18.25 5.57
CA LEU A 96 -16.81 -18.83 6.71
C LEU A 96 -17.61 -20.02 7.28
N MET A 97 -18.91 -19.81 7.49
CA MET A 97 -19.83 -20.83 8.04
C MET A 97 -20.00 -22.03 7.12
N ASN A 98 -19.95 -21.82 5.81
CA ASN A 98 -20.03 -22.85 4.78
C ASN A 98 -18.68 -23.54 4.46
N ASN A 99 -17.61 -23.19 5.18
CA ASN A 99 -16.27 -23.75 4.98
C ASN A 99 -15.69 -23.50 3.57
N GLU A 100 -16.07 -22.39 2.93
CA GLU A 100 -15.50 -21.94 1.64
C GLU A 100 -14.19 -21.16 1.83
N ILE A 101 -13.98 -20.58 3.01
CA ILE A 101 -12.73 -19.91 3.39
C ILE A 101 -11.77 -20.97 3.92
N THR A 102 -10.66 -21.14 3.22
CA THR A 102 -9.61 -22.11 3.59
C THR A 102 -8.25 -21.44 3.51
N SER A 103 -7.20 -22.11 4.00
CA SER A 103 -5.82 -21.59 3.92
C SER A 103 -5.34 -21.35 2.49
N SER A 104 -5.93 -22.02 1.49
CA SER A 104 -5.63 -21.88 0.07
C SER A 104 -6.63 -21.01 -0.69
N SER A 105 -7.79 -20.70 -0.09
CA SER A 105 -8.86 -19.90 -0.71
C SER A 105 -9.37 -18.87 0.29
N MET A 106 -8.74 -17.69 0.26
CA MET A 106 -9.09 -16.55 1.10
C MET A 106 -9.72 -15.40 0.30
N GLY A 107 -10.02 -15.61 -0.98
CA GLY A 107 -10.65 -14.60 -1.83
C GLY A 107 -11.20 -15.18 -3.12
N GLY A 108 -12.11 -14.45 -3.74
CA GLY A 108 -12.74 -14.75 -5.02
C GLY A 108 -13.22 -13.48 -5.70
N TRP A 109 -14.09 -13.61 -6.69
CA TRP A 109 -14.59 -12.45 -7.45
C TRP A 109 -15.42 -11.48 -6.57
N THR A 110 -16.14 -12.01 -5.56
CA THR A 110 -17.07 -11.24 -4.72
C THR A 110 -16.61 -11.02 -3.27
N TRP A 111 -15.41 -11.47 -2.89
CA TRP A 111 -14.93 -11.40 -1.51
C TRP A 111 -13.41 -11.51 -1.45
N ASP A 112 -12.78 -10.88 -0.46
CA ASP A 112 -11.33 -10.95 -0.28
C ASP A 112 -10.96 -10.77 1.20
N PHE A 113 -10.77 -11.89 1.90
CA PHE A 113 -10.32 -11.92 3.29
C PHE A 113 -8.79 -11.86 3.43
N ASN A 114 -8.05 -11.84 2.32
CA ASN A 114 -6.60 -11.74 2.38
C ASN A 114 -6.15 -10.27 2.43
N ILE A 115 -6.38 -9.62 3.58
CA ILE A 115 -5.99 -8.22 3.79
C ILE A 115 -4.48 -8.06 4.03
N TRP A 116 -3.80 -9.14 4.43
CA TRP A 116 -2.40 -9.12 4.85
C TRP A 116 -1.46 -8.46 3.81
N PRO A 117 -1.45 -8.87 2.52
CA PRO A 117 -0.58 -8.23 1.53
C PRO A 117 -0.88 -6.75 1.32
N LYS A 118 -2.15 -6.34 1.41
CA LYS A 118 -2.54 -4.93 1.23
C LYS A 118 -2.06 -4.09 2.40
N CYS A 119 -2.28 -4.54 3.64
CA CYS A 119 -1.82 -3.84 4.83
C CYS A 119 -0.29 -3.72 4.89
N TYR A 120 0.48 -4.76 4.54
CA TYR A 120 1.95 -4.64 4.49
C TYR A 120 2.44 -3.71 3.37
N LYS A 121 1.70 -3.57 2.26
CA LYS A 121 2.01 -2.53 1.27
C LYS A 121 1.80 -1.12 1.84
N VAL A 122 0.75 -0.91 2.64
CA VAL A 122 0.53 0.36 3.35
C VAL A 122 1.67 0.64 4.32
N ILE A 123 2.01 -0.33 5.17
CA ILE A 123 3.12 -0.21 6.15
C ILE A 123 4.42 0.15 5.44
N ARG A 124 4.76 -0.55 4.35
CA ARG A 124 5.96 -0.26 3.56
C ARG A 124 5.95 1.16 3.00
N LYS A 125 4.84 1.61 2.41
CA LYS A 125 4.69 2.97 1.88
C LYS A 125 4.85 4.03 2.97
N VAL A 126 4.32 3.80 4.16
CA VAL A 126 4.50 4.71 5.29
C VAL A 126 5.97 4.75 5.74
N ASN A 127 6.62 3.58 5.88
CA ASN A 127 8.02 3.51 6.28
C ASN A 127 8.96 4.22 5.28
N THR A 128 8.63 4.23 3.99
CA THR A 128 9.39 5.00 3.00
C THR A 128 9.11 6.51 3.07
N ILE A 129 7.91 6.93 3.48
CA ILE A 129 7.54 8.34 3.63
C ILE A 129 8.27 8.98 4.83
N LEU A 130 8.22 8.33 6.00
CA LEU A 130 8.66 8.89 7.28
C LEU A 130 10.05 9.54 7.30
N PRO A 131 11.11 8.97 6.70
CA PRO A 131 12.44 9.60 6.69
C PRO A 131 12.55 10.79 5.74
N HIS A 132 11.67 10.91 4.73
CA HIS A 132 11.74 11.96 3.71
C HIS A 132 10.89 13.19 4.04
N ILE A 133 10.02 13.12 5.05
CA ILE A 133 9.09 14.21 5.41
C ILE A 133 9.82 15.55 5.62
N ASP A 134 11.01 15.54 6.22
CA ASP A 134 11.75 16.77 6.55
C ASP A 134 12.39 17.44 5.33
N GLY A 135 12.57 16.69 4.22
CA GLY A 135 13.13 17.20 2.96
C GLY A 135 12.11 17.82 2.01
N VAL A 136 10.81 17.64 2.27
CA VAL A 136 9.76 18.09 1.35
C VAL A 136 9.64 19.62 1.33
N ARG A 137 9.50 20.22 0.14
CA ARG A 137 9.28 21.67 0.01
C ARG A 137 7.83 22.01 0.31
N ASP A 138 7.59 23.26 0.69
CA ASP A 138 6.23 23.81 0.90
C ASP A 138 5.47 23.19 2.08
N MET A 139 6.20 22.70 3.09
CA MET A 139 5.65 22.34 4.41
C MET A 139 6.36 23.10 5.54
N ASN A 140 5.58 23.73 6.40
CA ASN A 140 6.08 24.32 7.65
C ASN A 140 6.29 23.24 8.73
N SER A 141 6.89 23.61 9.87
CA SER A 141 7.20 22.65 10.94
C SER A 141 5.95 21.97 11.52
N PHE A 142 4.86 22.71 11.70
CA PHE A 142 3.60 22.18 12.21
C PHE A 142 2.98 21.18 11.22
N GLU A 143 2.94 21.52 9.93
CA GLU A 143 2.44 20.62 8.88
C GLU A 143 3.24 19.32 8.79
N ARG A 144 4.58 19.37 8.98
CA ARG A 144 5.41 18.17 9.01
C ARG A 144 5.12 17.29 10.22
N MET A 145 4.91 17.89 11.39
CA MET A 145 4.55 17.16 12.61
C MET A 145 3.20 16.48 12.45
N GLU A 146 2.20 17.20 11.95
CA GLU A 146 0.86 16.67 11.68
C GLU A 146 0.90 15.56 10.62
N PHE A 147 1.64 15.76 9.53
CA PHE A 147 1.76 14.76 8.47
C PHE A 147 2.47 13.48 8.95
N ARG A 148 3.48 13.62 9.81
CA ARG A 148 4.15 12.49 10.47
C ARG A 148 3.17 11.73 11.37
N ALA A 149 2.30 12.44 12.08
CA ALA A 149 1.25 11.85 12.90
C ALA A 149 0.23 11.06 12.06
N LYS A 150 -0.24 11.63 10.93
CA LYS A 150 -1.10 10.93 9.97
C LYS A 150 -0.45 9.64 9.44
N CYS A 151 0.84 9.69 9.16
CA CYS A 151 1.62 8.52 8.74
C CYS A 151 1.64 7.43 9.83
N ARG A 152 1.98 7.79 11.07
CA ARG A 152 1.97 6.85 12.21
C ARG A 152 0.59 6.23 12.41
N PHE A 153 -0.46 7.04 12.42
CA PHE A 153 -1.85 6.56 12.50
C PHE A 153 -2.17 5.56 11.40
N LEU A 154 -1.85 5.88 10.14
CA LEU A 154 -2.14 5.00 9.01
C LEU A 154 -1.43 3.64 9.12
N ARG A 155 -0.17 3.64 9.57
CA ARG A 155 0.60 2.42 9.82
C ARG A 155 0.02 1.61 10.98
N ALA A 156 -0.28 2.26 12.10
CA ALA A 156 -0.90 1.62 13.27
C ALA A 156 -2.26 1.02 12.93
N TYR A 157 -3.08 1.72 12.14
CA TYR A 157 -4.38 1.23 11.68
C TYR A 157 -4.26 0.03 10.74
N ALA A 158 -3.28 0.02 9.83
CA ALA A 158 -3.00 -1.14 8.99
C ALA A 158 -2.61 -2.38 9.83
N TYR A 159 -1.81 -2.17 10.87
CA TYR A 159 -1.45 -3.20 11.84
C TYR A 159 -2.65 -3.68 12.67
N TYR A 160 -3.49 -2.77 13.15
CA TYR A 160 -4.72 -3.09 13.87
C TYR A 160 -5.65 -4.00 13.05
N LEU A 161 -5.84 -3.69 11.77
CA LEU A 161 -6.66 -4.50 10.87
C LEU A 161 -6.11 -5.92 10.70
N ILE A 162 -4.78 -6.06 10.56
CA ILE A 162 -4.13 -7.38 10.53
C ILE A 162 -4.37 -8.12 11.85
N LEU A 163 -4.18 -7.45 12.99
CA LEU A 163 -4.33 -8.06 14.31
C LEU A 163 -5.77 -8.57 14.52
N GLN A 164 -6.78 -7.80 14.10
CA GLN A 164 -8.18 -8.18 14.21
C GLN A 164 -8.53 -9.44 13.39
N GLN A 165 -7.94 -9.60 12.20
CA GLN A 165 -8.29 -10.69 11.28
C GLN A 165 -7.39 -11.92 11.38
N ASN A 166 -6.08 -11.70 11.53
CA ASN A 166 -5.06 -12.75 11.44
C ASN A 166 -4.39 -13.05 12.78
N GLY A 167 -4.59 -12.20 13.79
CA GLY A 167 -3.89 -12.27 15.06
C GLY A 167 -2.46 -11.70 14.99
N PRO A 168 -1.51 -12.20 15.80
CA PRO A 168 -0.17 -11.61 15.92
C PRO A 168 0.54 -11.42 14.57
N MET A 169 1.42 -10.46 14.41
CA MET A 169 1.99 -10.11 13.10
C MET A 169 3.46 -9.77 13.17
N ILE A 170 4.09 -9.51 12.03
CA ILE A 170 5.49 -9.13 11.94
C ILE A 170 5.59 -7.61 12.09
N LEU A 171 6.15 -7.16 13.21
CA LEU A 171 6.40 -5.75 13.46
C LEU A 171 7.70 -5.35 12.75
N LEU A 172 7.61 -4.35 11.86
CA LEU A 172 8.76 -3.79 11.13
C LEU A 172 9.28 -2.50 11.76
N GLY A 173 8.47 -1.83 12.59
CA GLY A 173 8.82 -0.51 13.10
C GLY A 173 9.08 0.47 11.95
N ASP A 174 10.19 1.20 12.06
CA ASP A 174 10.68 2.13 11.04
C ASP A 174 11.62 1.50 10.00
N GLU A 175 11.74 0.16 9.99
CA GLU A 175 12.62 -0.53 9.04
C GLU A 175 12.10 -0.42 7.60
N ILE A 176 12.99 -0.06 6.68
CA ILE A 176 12.76 -0.13 5.23
C ILE A 176 13.37 -1.44 4.71
N VAL A 177 12.50 -2.39 4.39
CA VAL A 177 12.90 -3.72 3.91
C VAL A 177 13.52 -3.62 2.52
N SER A 178 14.74 -4.14 2.34
CA SER A 178 15.42 -4.19 1.02
C SER A 178 14.61 -5.03 0.01
N ASN A 179 14.76 -4.74 -1.28
CA ASN A 179 14.08 -5.46 -2.36
C ASN A 179 14.96 -6.54 -3.01
N ASN A 180 16.26 -6.56 -2.70
CA ASN A 180 17.25 -7.39 -3.40
C ASN A 180 18.10 -8.20 -2.42
N GLU A 181 17.43 -8.92 -1.53
CA GLU A 181 18.05 -9.83 -0.57
C GLU A 181 17.67 -11.29 -0.84
N GLU A 182 18.39 -12.20 -0.20
CA GLU A 182 18.10 -13.63 -0.23
C GLU A 182 16.82 -13.98 0.55
N ALA A 183 16.23 -15.15 0.25
CA ALA A 183 14.97 -15.59 0.86
C ALA A 183 15.00 -15.59 2.41
N GLU A 184 16.15 -15.89 3.00
CA GLU A 184 16.32 -15.95 4.45
C GLU A 184 16.19 -14.58 5.13
N TYR A 185 16.51 -13.48 4.44
CA TYR A 185 16.29 -12.12 4.94
C TYR A 185 14.80 -11.79 5.12
N TYR A 186 13.95 -12.36 4.27
CA TYR A 186 12.50 -12.16 4.33
C TYR A 186 11.80 -13.15 5.27
N ALA A 187 12.49 -14.20 5.72
CA ALA A 187 11.96 -15.23 6.61
C ALA A 187 11.87 -14.71 8.06
N ARG A 188 10.82 -13.93 8.33
CA ARG A 188 10.59 -13.29 9.64
C ARG A 188 9.49 -13.99 10.43
N THR A 189 9.69 -14.11 11.73
CA THR A 189 8.72 -14.67 12.66
C THR A 189 7.70 -13.62 13.09
N ARG A 190 6.46 -14.05 13.31
CA ARG A 190 5.41 -13.20 13.91
C ARG A 190 5.78 -12.90 15.36
N ASN A 191 5.51 -11.68 15.80
CA ASN A 191 5.59 -11.26 17.19
C ASN A 191 4.48 -11.90 18.03
N THR A 192 4.56 -11.72 19.35
CA THR A 192 3.49 -12.13 20.27
C THR A 192 2.29 -11.18 20.17
N TYR A 193 1.13 -11.61 20.69
CA TYR A 193 -0.08 -10.79 20.69
C TYR A 193 0.13 -9.50 21.49
N ASP A 194 0.71 -9.60 22.69
CA ASP A 194 0.94 -8.47 23.59
C ASP A 194 1.89 -7.44 22.95
N GLU A 195 3.01 -7.88 22.36
CA GLU A 195 3.92 -6.99 21.62
C GLU A 195 3.22 -6.25 20.47
N CYS A 196 2.31 -6.93 19.77
CA CYS A 196 1.54 -6.33 18.68
C CYS A 196 0.58 -5.25 19.20
N VAL A 197 -0.16 -5.54 20.28
CA VAL A 197 -1.08 -4.59 20.90
C VAL A 197 -0.33 -3.39 21.43
N ASP A 198 0.74 -3.61 22.21
CA ASP A 198 1.55 -2.54 22.80
C ASP A 198 2.14 -1.62 21.72
N TYR A 199 2.65 -2.20 20.63
CA TYR A 199 3.16 -1.42 19.51
C TYR A 199 2.06 -0.54 18.87
N ILE A 200 0.89 -1.12 18.57
CA ILE A 200 -0.23 -0.39 17.96
C ILE A 200 -0.69 0.76 18.85
N CYS A 201 -0.90 0.50 20.14
CA CYS A 201 -1.30 1.51 21.11
C CYS A 201 -0.27 2.64 21.20
N SER A 202 1.03 2.30 21.31
CA SER A 202 2.08 3.32 21.36
C SER A 202 2.12 4.21 20.11
N GLU A 203 1.89 3.65 18.93
CA GLU A 203 1.87 4.41 17.68
C GLU A 203 0.64 5.33 17.58
N PHE A 204 -0.52 4.89 18.07
CA PHE A 204 -1.71 5.73 18.17
C PHE A 204 -1.52 6.86 19.19
N ASP A 205 -0.95 6.57 20.36
CA ASP A 205 -0.67 7.57 21.40
C ASP A 205 0.32 8.65 20.88
N GLU A 206 1.37 8.25 20.15
CA GLU A 206 2.31 9.19 19.55
C GLU A 206 1.69 9.99 18.39
N ALA A 207 0.78 9.38 17.62
CA ALA A 207 0.05 10.09 16.57
C ALA A 207 -0.90 11.15 17.16
N ALA A 208 -1.68 10.79 18.18
CA ALA A 208 -2.68 11.68 18.80
C ALA A 208 -2.09 13.03 19.22
N LYS A 209 -0.86 13.06 19.78
CA LYS A 209 -0.17 14.28 20.23
C LYS A 209 -0.05 15.40 19.19
N ASN A 210 -0.11 15.07 17.90
CA ASN A 210 0.13 16.01 16.81
C ASN A 210 -0.99 15.99 15.75
N LEU A 211 -2.09 15.25 16.01
CA LEU A 211 -3.29 15.31 15.17
C LEU A 211 -4.21 16.45 15.67
N PRO A 212 -5.01 17.05 14.77
CA PRO A 212 -5.93 18.12 15.17
C PRO A 212 -7.14 17.57 15.97
N ASP A 213 -7.62 18.34 16.94
CA ASP A 213 -8.79 18.01 17.77
C ASP A 213 -10.09 17.89 16.95
N ALA A 214 -10.21 18.65 15.86
CA ALA A 214 -11.41 18.69 15.04
C ALA A 214 -11.10 18.88 13.55
N THR A 215 -11.84 18.18 12.70
CA THR A 215 -11.79 18.36 11.25
C THR A 215 -12.57 19.60 10.81
N THR A 216 -12.06 20.31 9.80
CA THR A 216 -12.87 21.27 9.05
C THR A 216 -13.76 20.54 8.03
N SER A 217 -14.73 21.22 7.42
CA SER A 217 -15.58 20.62 6.37
C SER A 217 -14.81 20.10 5.15
N MET A 218 -13.56 20.53 4.96
CA MET A 218 -12.67 20.05 3.89
C MET A 218 -11.86 18.81 4.28
N ASP A 219 -11.73 18.53 5.58
CA ASP A 219 -10.82 17.51 6.13
C ASP A 219 -11.55 16.38 6.87
N GLN A 220 -12.84 16.20 6.60
CA GLN A 220 -13.71 15.26 7.33
C GLN A 220 -13.21 13.79 7.34
N TYR A 221 -12.38 13.41 6.38
CA TYR A 221 -11.86 12.05 6.22
C TYR A 221 -10.42 11.86 6.75
N ILE A 222 -9.89 12.87 7.44
CA ILE A 222 -8.55 12.84 8.03
C ILE A 222 -8.67 12.46 9.51
N PRO A 223 -7.80 11.58 10.03
CA PRO A 223 -7.80 11.24 11.45
C PRO A 223 -7.56 12.46 12.34
N THR A 224 -8.28 12.51 13.45
CA THR A 224 -8.18 13.52 14.51
C THR A 224 -7.49 12.95 15.74
N GLU A 225 -7.30 13.77 16.77
CA GLU A 225 -6.82 13.31 18.08
C GLU A 225 -7.71 12.22 18.70
N GLY A 226 -9.04 12.34 18.54
CA GLY A 226 -10.04 11.42 19.09
C GLY A 226 -10.41 10.23 18.21
#